data_AF-A0A9N7V0B6-F1
#
_entry.id   AF-A0A9N7V0B6-F1
#
_cell.length_a   1.000
_cell.length_b   1.000
_cell.length_c   1.000
_cell.angle_alpha   90.00
_cell.angle_beta   90.00
_cell.angle_gamma   90.00
#
_symmetry.space_group_name_H-M   'P 1'
#
loop_
_entity.id
_entity.type
_entity.pdbx_description
1 polymer ?
#
loop_
_entity_poly.entity_id
_entity_poly.type
_entity_poly.pdbx_seq_one_letter_code
_entity_poly.pdbx_strand_id
1 'polypeptide(L)'
;MALSNVLETPAAGFNFDNTARNAAFEGLLAGQSPKPLKTGTTIAGVVFKDGVILGADTRATSSEVVADKMCAKIHYIAPNIYCCGAGTAADTEKTTDLVSPTSPSSR
;
A
#
# COMPACT_ATOMS: atom_id res chain seq x y z
N MET A 1 36.55 -11.33 29.37
CA MET A 1 35.33 -10.54 29.60
C MET A 1 34.53 -10.57 28.31
N ALA A 2 33.40 -11.26 28.29
CA ALA A 2 32.53 -11.29 27.11
C ALA A 2 31.65 -10.05 27.11
N LEU A 3 31.72 -9.25 26.05
CA LEU A 3 30.85 -8.10 25.83
C LEU A 3 29.42 -8.62 25.61
N SER A 4 28.54 -8.30 26.54
CA SER A 4 27.09 -8.48 26.38
C SER A 4 26.61 -7.56 25.26
N ASN A 5 26.51 -8.09 24.04
CA ASN A 5 25.79 -7.42 22.97
C ASN A 5 24.31 -7.46 23.35
N VAL A 6 23.83 -6.39 23.97
CA VAL A 6 22.41 -6.11 24.09
C VAL A 6 21.91 -5.95 22.66
N LEU A 7 21.29 -7.00 22.12
CA LEU A 7 20.53 -6.90 20.88
C LEU A 7 19.34 -6.00 21.18
N GLU A 8 19.52 -4.71 20.93
CA GLU A 8 18.46 -3.72 21.03
C GLU A 8 17.35 -4.19 20.10
N THR A 9 16.17 -4.45 20.67
CA THR A 9 15.04 -4.95 19.90
C THR A 9 14.69 -3.86 18.89
N PRO A 10 14.78 -4.12 17.57
CA PRO A 10 14.51 -3.08 16.59
C PRO A 10 13.11 -2.53 16.85
N ALA A 11 12.97 -1.21 16.80
CA ALA A 11 11.69 -0.55 16.97
C ALA A 11 10.67 -1.25 16.07
N ALA A 12 9.50 -1.61 16.62
CA ALA A 12 8.46 -2.29 15.87
C ALA A 12 8.25 -1.54 14.55
N GLY A 13 8.25 -2.26 13.42
CA GLY A 13 8.18 -1.66 12.08
C GLY A 13 6.88 -0.87 11.79
N PHE A 14 6.00 -0.74 12.79
CA PHE A 14 4.77 0.01 12.72
C PHE A 14 4.93 1.33 13.50
N ASN A 15 4.95 2.43 12.76
CA ASN A 15 4.84 3.78 13.33
C ASN A 15 3.35 4.18 13.41
N PHE A 16 2.89 4.53 14.61
CA PHE A 16 1.51 4.92 14.88
C PHE A 16 1.34 6.42 15.15
N ASP A 17 2.33 7.26 14.87
CA ASP A 17 2.28 8.71 15.17
C ASP A 17 1.08 9.39 14.49
N ASN A 18 0.68 8.87 13.32
CA ASN A 18 -0.48 9.36 12.58
C ASN A 18 -1.84 9.00 13.21
N THR A 19 -1.90 8.16 14.24
CA THR A 19 -3.15 7.87 14.97
C THR A 19 -3.67 9.09 15.72
N ALA A 20 -2.79 9.89 16.31
CA ALA A 20 -3.15 11.15 16.98
C ALA A 20 -3.79 12.15 16.00
N ARG A 21 -3.27 12.22 14.77
CA ARG A 21 -3.85 13.02 13.68
C ARG A 21 -5.27 12.57 13.34
N ASN A 22 -5.52 11.25 13.30
CA ASN A 22 -6.86 10.72 13.01
C ASN A 22 -7.86 11.09 14.11
N ALA A 23 -7.48 10.98 15.39
CA ALA A 23 -8.31 11.40 16.52
C ALA A 23 -8.64 12.91 16.48
N ALA A 24 -7.67 13.76 16.08
CA ALA A 24 -7.92 15.18 15.87
C ALA A 24 -8.88 15.45 14.70
N PHE A 25 -8.79 14.68 13.61
CA PHE A 25 -9.70 14.79 12.48
C PHE A 25 -11.14 14.41 12.81
N GLU A 26 -11.37 13.43 13.70
CA GLU A 26 -12.71 13.07 14.15
C GLU A 26 -13.43 14.25 14.82
N GLY A 27 -12.71 15.03 15.65
CA GLY A 27 -13.25 16.22 16.30
C GLY A 27 -13.47 17.41 15.35
N LEU A 28 -12.61 17.58 14.35
CA LEU A 28 -12.68 18.70 13.38
C LEU A 28 -13.71 18.49 12.28
N LEU A 29 -13.89 17.24 11.82
CA LEU A 29 -14.79 16.93 10.70
C LEU A 29 -16.22 16.61 11.16
N ALA A 30 -16.51 16.67 12.45
CA ALA A 30 -17.82 16.34 13.04
C ALA A 30 -18.39 15.00 12.51
N GLY A 31 -17.52 14.01 12.29
CA GLY A 31 -17.90 12.70 11.74
C GLY A 31 -18.13 12.65 10.22
N GLN A 32 -17.85 13.71 9.46
CA GLN A 32 -17.88 13.66 7.99
C GLN A 32 -16.63 12.98 7.45
N SER A 33 -16.74 11.67 7.17
CA SER A 33 -15.70 10.92 6.47
C SER A 33 -15.53 11.43 5.04
N PRO A 34 -14.28 11.56 4.53
CA PRO A 34 -14.05 11.86 3.11
C PRO A 34 -14.82 10.88 2.22
N LYS A 35 -15.47 11.39 1.17
CA LYS A 35 -16.18 10.52 0.23
C LYS A 35 -15.18 9.64 -0.51
N PRO A 36 -15.36 8.30 -0.52
CA PRO A 36 -14.47 7.42 -1.25
C PRO A 36 -14.58 7.70 -2.76
N LEU A 37 -13.44 7.94 -3.40
CA LEU A 37 -13.34 8.07 -4.85
C LEU A 37 -13.50 6.68 -5.49
N LYS A 38 -14.54 6.51 -6.30
CA LYS A 38 -14.69 5.33 -7.16
C LYS A 38 -13.77 5.46 -8.37
N THR A 39 -12.62 4.80 -8.35
CA THR A 39 -11.64 4.84 -9.45
C THR A 39 -11.80 3.70 -10.46
N GLY A 40 -12.91 2.94 -10.38
CA GLY A 40 -13.23 1.88 -11.34
C GLY A 40 -12.26 0.68 -11.35
N THR A 41 -11.36 0.63 -10.37
CA THR A 41 -10.38 -0.43 -10.14
C THR A 41 -10.96 -1.47 -9.19
N THR A 42 -10.76 -2.75 -9.51
CA THR A 42 -11.14 -3.87 -8.63
C THR A 42 -9.92 -4.74 -8.38
N ILE A 43 -9.60 -4.90 -7.10
CA ILE A 43 -8.56 -5.81 -6.59
C ILE A 43 -9.20 -6.83 -5.65
N ALA A 44 -8.67 -8.05 -5.64
CA ALA A 44 -9.12 -9.12 -4.76
C ALA A 44 -7.94 -9.96 -4.29
N GLY A 45 -8.04 -10.49 -3.08
CA GLY A 45 -7.06 -11.41 -2.51
C GLY A 45 -7.74 -12.59 -1.82
N VAL A 46 -7.14 -13.77 -1.90
CA VAL A 46 -7.61 -14.96 -1.18
C VAL A 46 -6.42 -15.70 -0.55
N VAL A 47 -6.62 -16.17 0.68
CA VAL A 47 -5.66 -17.02 1.39
C VAL A 47 -6.04 -18.49 1.15
N PHE A 48 -5.06 -19.32 0.83
CA PHE A 48 -5.22 -20.77 0.72
C PHE A 48 -4.18 -21.47 1.61
N LYS A 49 -4.22 -22.81 1.67
CA LYS A 49 -3.43 -23.63 2.60
C LYS A 49 -1.95 -23.22 2.70
N ASP A 50 -1.32 -22.96 1.56
CA ASP A 50 0.13 -22.78 1.46
C ASP A 50 0.52 -21.40 0.88
N GLY A 51 -0.39 -20.43 0.87
CA GLY A 51 -0.08 -19.10 0.33
C GLY A 51 -1.28 -18.18 0.13
N VAL A 52 -1.07 -17.18 -0.73
CA VAL A 52 -2.07 -16.18 -1.09
C VAL A 52 -2.12 -15.99 -2.61
N ILE A 53 -3.29 -15.64 -3.14
CA ILE A 53 -3.49 -15.21 -4.52
C ILE A 53 -3.94 -13.75 -4.48
N LEU A 54 -3.31 -12.92 -5.31
CA LEU A 54 -3.72 -11.54 -5.57
C LEU A 54 -4.18 -11.41 -7.02
N GLY A 55 -5.33 -10.79 -7.25
CA GLY A 55 -5.88 -10.52 -8.56
C GLY A 55 -6.29 -9.06 -8.69
N ALA A 56 -6.01 -8.47 -9.86
CA ALA A 56 -6.39 -7.10 -10.17
C ALA A 56 -6.80 -7.00 -11.65
N ASP A 57 -7.71 -6.08 -11.96
CA ASP A 57 -7.99 -5.70 -13.34
C ASP A 57 -6.85 -4.85 -13.94
N THR A 58 -6.77 -4.74 -15.27
CA THR A 58 -5.69 -3.99 -15.96
C THR A 58 -6.14 -2.65 -16.52
N ARG A 59 -7.43 -2.32 -16.42
CA ARG A 59 -7.99 -1.06 -16.93
C ARG A 59 -7.69 0.08 -15.95
N ALA A 60 -7.20 1.20 -16.45
CA ALA A 60 -7.11 2.46 -15.73
C ALA A 60 -7.92 3.54 -16.46
N THR A 61 -8.69 4.32 -15.71
CA THR A 61 -9.53 5.40 -16.25
C THR A 61 -9.07 6.75 -15.72
N SER A 62 -9.14 7.77 -16.56
CA SER A 62 -9.10 9.17 -16.15
C SER A 62 -10.50 9.72 -16.32
N SER A 63 -11.21 9.86 -15.18
CA SER A 63 -12.65 10.10 -15.18
C SER A 63 -13.40 9.01 -15.97
N GLU A 64 -14.10 9.35 -17.05
CA GLU A 64 -14.91 8.42 -17.85
C GLU A 64 -14.13 7.77 -19.01
N VAL A 65 -12.88 8.17 -19.25
CA VAL A 65 -12.08 7.70 -20.39
C VAL A 65 -11.08 6.64 -19.92
N VAL A 66 -10.98 5.53 -20.66
CA VAL A 66 -9.92 4.53 -20.45
C VAL A 66 -8.59 5.12 -20.91
N ALA A 67 -7.74 5.46 -19.94
CA ALA A 67 -6.42 6.05 -20.18
C ALA A 67 -5.37 4.98 -20.50
N ASP A 68 -5.48 3.82 -19.86
CA ASP A 68 -4.62 2.66 -20.11
C ASP A 68 -5.42 1.36 -19.98
N LYS A 69 -5.19 0.42 -20.88
CA LYS A 69 -5.84 -0.90 -20.90
C LYS A 69 -5.00 -1.97 -20.18
N MET A 70 -3.71 -1.71 -19.99
CA MET A 70 -2.72 -2.68 -19.51
C MET A 70 -1.93 -2.14 -18.30
N CYS A 71 -2.58 -1.34 -17.45
CA CYS A 71 -1.98 -0.79 -16.24
C CYS A 71 -1.75 -1.89 -15.20
N ALA A 72 -0.51 -2.01 -14.71
CA ALA A 72 -0.14 -2.95 -13.66
C ALA A 72 -0.52 -2.39 -12.28
N LYS A 73 -1.29 -3.15 -11.51
CA LYS A 73 -1.75 -2.75 -10.16
C LYS A 73 -1.22 -3.64 -9.04
N ILE A 74 -0.49 -4.70 -9.39
CA ILE A 74 0.18 -5.60 -8.45
C ILE A 74 1.65 -5.21 -8.45
N HIS A 75 2.13 -4.72 -7.31
CA HIS A 75 3.47 -4.19 -7.16
C HIS A 75 4.31 -5.09 -6.25
N TYR A 76 5.59 -5.22 -6.61
CA TYR A 76 6.57 -5.94 -5.81
C TYR A 76 6.98 -5.12 -4.59
N ILE A 77 7.10 -5.76 -3.44
CA ILE A 77 7.67 -5.17 -2.21
C ILE A 77 8.92 -5.96 -1.77
N ALA A 78 8.83 -7.29 -1.72
CA ALA A 78 9.92 -8.17 -1.29
C ALA A 78 9.76 -9.57 -1.92
N PRO A 79 10.75 -10.49 -1.82
CA PRO A 79 10.69 -11.79 -2.48
C PRO A 79 9.42 -12.61 -2.21
N ASN A 80 8.79 -12.41 -1.06
CA ASN A 80 7.55 -13.07 -0.61
C ASN A 80 6.42 -12.08 -0.29
N ILE A 81 6.51 -10.81 -0.69
CA ILE A 81 5.51 -9.78 -0.40
C ILE A 81 5.22 -8.96 -1.66
N TYR A 82 3.94 -8.90 -2.01
CA TYR A 82 3.40 -8.03 -3.06
C TYR A 82 2.23 -7.23 -2.48
N CYS A 83 1.96 -6.07 -3.06
CA CYS A 83 0.81 -5.25 -2.71
C CYS A 83 -0.02 -4.89 -3.95
N CYS A 84 -1.30 -4.58 -3.75
CA CYS A 84 -2.19 -4.11 -4.81
C CYS A 84 -2.60 -2.66 -4.54
N GLY A 85 -2.52 -1.81 -5.57
CA GLY A 85 -2.95 -0.42 -5.50
C GLY A 85 -4.38 -0.22 -5.98
N ALA A 86 -5.17 0.58 -5.24
CA ALA A 86 -6.45 1.12 -5.69
C ALA A 86 -6.60 2.56 -5.21
N GLY A 87 -7.38 3.36 -5.94
CA GLY A 87 -7.46 4.81 -5.73
C GLY A 87 -6.64 5.57 -6.76
N THR A 88 -6.02 6.68 -6.36
CA THR A 88 -5.18 7.51 -7.24
C THR A 88 -3.90 6.75 -7.59
N ALA A 89 -3.68 6.49 -8.89
CA ALA A 89 -2.55 5.69 -9.36
C ALA A 89 -1.18 6.23 -8.91
N ALA A 90 -0.99 7.55 -8.98
CA ALA A 90 0.28 8.18 -8.59
C ALA A 90 0.59 7.99 -7.10
N ASP A 91 -0.42 8.10 -6.23
CA ASP A 91 -0.25 7.91 -4.79
C ASP A 91 0.12 6.46 -4.47
N THR A 92 -0.54 5.49 -5.12
CA THR A 92 -0.27 4.07 -4.92
C THR A 92 1.13 3.68 -5.38
N GLU A 93 1.58 4.18 -6.53
CA GLU A 93 2.94 3.94 -7.02
C GLU A 93 3.97 4.53 -6.05
N LYS A 94 3.81 5.80 -5.65
CA LYS A 94 4.86 6.51 -4.90
C LYS A 94 4.94 6.00 -3.47
N THR A 95 3.80 5.62 -2.88
CA THR A 95 3.80 4.94 -1.59
C THR A 95 4.48 3.58 -1.68
N THR A 96 4.24 2.82 -2.76
CA THR A 96 4.90 1.53 -2.98
C THR A 96 6.42 1.73 -3.16
N ASP A 97 6.83 2.69 -3.99
CA ASP A 97 8.24 2.99 -4.25
C ASP A 97 8.98 3.41 -2.96
N LEU A 98 8.32 4.16 -2.07
CA LEU A 98 8.87 4.55 -0.77
C LEU A 98 9.05 3.37 0.20
N VAL A 99 8.13 2.40 0.15
CA VAL A 99 8.12 1.25 1.08
C VAL A 99 8.94 0.08 0.54
N SER A 100 9.04 -0.08 -0.78
CA SER A 100 9.88 -1.10 -1.41
C SER A 100 11.35 -0.73 -1.24
N PRO A 101 12.17 -1.55 -0.53
CA PRO A 101 13.58 -1.26 -0.29
C PRO A 101 14.45 -1.30 -1.56
N THR A 102 13.89 -1.72 -2.70
CA THR A 102 14.58 -1.75 -3.99
C THR A 102 13.65 -1.24 -5.09
N SER A 103 13.96 -0.06 -5.62
CA SER A 103 13.47 0.34 -6.94
C SER A 103 13.99 -0.66 -7.98
N PRO A 104 13.23 -1.02 -9.03
CA PRO A 104 13.66 -2.00 -10.04
C PRO A 104 14.87 -1.58 -10.90
N SER A 105 15.54 -0.46 -10.60
CA SER A 105 16.69 0.07 -11.35
C SER A 105 17.99 -0.72 -11.17
N SER A 106 17.97 -1.89 -10.51
CA SER A 106 19.13 -2.76 -10.31
C SER A 106 18.97 -4.16 -10.93
N ARG A 107 18.13 -4.32 -11.95
CA ARG A 107 18.11 -5.50 -12.82
C ARG A 107 18.30 -5.11 -14.27
#